data_AF-A0A1I7Y805-F1
#
_entry.id   AF-A0A1I7Y805-F1
#
_cell.length_a   1.000
_cell.length_b   1.000
_cell.length_c   1.000
_cell.angle_alpha   90.00
_cell.angle_beta   90.00
_cell.angle_gamma   90.00
#
_symmetry.space_group_name_H-M   'P 1'
#
loop_
_entity.id
_entity.type
_entity.pdbx_description
1 polymer ?
#
loop_
_entity_poly.entity_id
_entity_poly.type
_entity_poly.pdbx_seq_one_letter_code
_entity_poly.pdbx_strand_id
1 'polypeptide(L)'
;MGNFYHKPEREGNSPYTRSGVPPPKLVKKSGSDLPSHRIHDPMSLELHMADERVRTAGLSPAEREWRVKWLKDQHLHPDEPIHVDAVHRQLNPIRVLYRWPWDKLYKHFLRPTFGTYYGTAIRVTVPKVIMALMAFEICYYYWKYEGKDWTRLRGIENSPLKWTIDHRAELESANPELLKLGVNDPAKYRYFSPSFQKREALHDIGEPARPW
;
A
#
# COMPACT_ATOMS: atom_id res chain seq x y z
N MET A 1 14.14 25.81 -2.92
CA MET A 1 15.20 25.90 -1.90
C MET A 1 16.33 25.00 -2.34
N GLY A 2 17.46 25.56 -2.77
CA GLY A 2 18.61 24.76 -3.21
C GLY A 2 19.27 24.10 -2.00
N ASN A 3 19.65 22.84 -2.12
CA ASN A 3 20.47 22.17 -1.11
C ASN A 3 21.83 22.89 -1.05
N PHE A 4 22.00 23.78 -0.07
CA PHE A 4 23.31 24.35 0.23
C PHE A 4 24.20 23.21 0.70
N TYR A 5 25.17 22.86 -0.13
CA TYR A 5 26.17 21.87 0.22
C TYR A 5 26.98 22.38 1.41
N HIS A 6 26.79 21.77 2.58
CA HIS A 6 27.64 22.01 3.73
C HIS A 6 28.86 21.09 3.63
N LYS A 7 30.07 21.67 3.60
CA LYS A 7 31.29 20.86 3.63
C LYS A 7 31.35 20.13 4.99
N PRO A 8 31.63 18.81 5.02
CA PRO A 8 31.86 18.11 6.27
C PRO A 8 33.13 18.61 6.96
N GLU A 9 33.18 18.49 8.28
CA GLU A 9 34.34 18.87 9.08
C GLU A 9 35.57 18.02 8.71
N ARG A 10 36.75 18.63 8.78
CA ARG A 10 38.01 17.95 8.43
C ARG A 10 38.47 17.13 9.64
N GLU A 11 38.40 15.82 9.52
CA GLU A 11 38.71 14.86 10.59
C GLU A 11 40.21 14.56 10.74
N GLY A 12 41.05 14.86 9.73
CA GLY A 12 42.48 14.54 9.81
C GLY A 12 43.45 15.51 9.12
N ASN A 13 44.74 15.15 9.19
CA ASN A 13 45.87 15.98 8.76
C ASN A 13 46.47 15.60 7.40
N SER A 14 45.86 14.66 6.68
CA SER A 14 46.32 14.32 5.34
C SER A 14 46.19 15.55 4.42
N PRO A 15 47.24 15.91 3.68
CA PRO A 15 47.18 17.00 2.69
C PRO A 15 46.53 16.55 1.38
N TYR A 16 46.19 15.27 1.25
CA TYR A 16 45.76 14.63 0.00
C TYR A 16 44.25 14.37 -0.07
N THR A 17 43.52 14.37 1.06
CA THR A 17 42.07 14.12 1.10
C THR A 17 41.31 15.32 1.65
N ARG A 18 40.11 15.56 1.12
CA ARG A 18 39.23 16.66 1.57
C ARG A 18 38.75 16.49 3.02
N SER A 19 38.56 15.25 3.47
CA SER A 19 38.24 14.90 4.85
C SER A 19 39.44 14.95 5.78
N GLY A 20 40.66 15.03 5.24
CA GLY A 20 41.89 15.00 6.02
C GLY A 20 42.28 13.62 6.56
N VAL A 21 41.44 12.59 6.42
CA VAL A 21 41.80 11.21 6.75
C VAL A 21 42.75 10.67 5.67
N PRO A 22 43.89 10.05 6.00
CA PRO A 22 44.78 9.49 4.98
C PRO A 22 44.00 8.51 4.08
N PRO A 23 44.30 8.47 2.77
CA PRO A 23 43.63 7.53 1.88
C PRO A 23 43.83 6.10 2.42
N PRO A 24 42.80 5.24 2.38
CA PRO A 24 42.90 3.88 2.89
C PRO A 24 44.02 3.13 2.16
N LYS A 25 44.85 2.41 2.91
CA LYS A 25 45.98 1.66 2.34
C LYS A 25 45.45 0.61 1.37
N LEU A 26 46.01 0.58 0.16
CA LEU A 26 45.73 -0.45 -0.84
C LEU A 26 46.35 -1.77 -0.36
N VAL A 27 45.52 -2.77 -0.06
CA VAL A 27 45.96 -4.11 0.36
C VAL A 27 45.79 -5.07 -0.82
N LYS A 28 46.86 -5.71 -1.27
CA LYS A 28 46.75 -6.82 -2.21
C LYS A 28 46.25 -8.07 -1.48
N LYS A 29 45.28 -8.78 -2.04
CA LYS A 29 44.92 -10.12 -1.55
C LYS A 29 46.16 -11.01 -1.76
N SER A 30 46.60 -11.70 -0.71
CA SER A 30 47.84 -12.49 -0.75
C SER A 30 47.83 -13.46 -1.94
N GLY A 31 48.83 -13.39 -2.82
CA GLY A 31 49.00 -14.25 -3.98
C GLY A 31 48.27 -13.85 -5.28
N SER A 32 47.58 -12.70 -5.36
CA SER A 32 46.90 -12.29 -6.59
C SER A 32 47.78 -11.42 -7.52
N ASP A 33 47.89 -11.79 -8.79
CA ASP A 33 48.47 -10.97 -9.88
C ASP A 33 47.59 -9.76 -10.27
N LEU A 34 46.47 -9.58 -9.57
CA LEU A 34 45.54 -8.49 -9.78
C LEU A 34 46.17 -7.15 -9.35
N PRO A 35 45.88 -6.04 -10.06
CA PRO A 35 46.16 -4.70 -9.57
C PRO A 35 45.54 -4.46 -8.19
N SER A 36 46.19 -3.66 -7.35
CA SER A 36 45.73 -3.39 -5.98
C SER A 36 44.41 -2.61 -5.99
N HIS A 37 43.33 -3.21 -5.47
CA HIS A 37 41.99 -2.62 -5.37
C HIS A 37 41.43 -2.72 -3.94
N ARG A 38 40.36 -1.96 -3.63
CA ARG A 38 39.63 -2.09 -2.37
C ARG A 38 38.88 -3.44 -2.37
N ILE A 39 38.98 -4.19 -1.27
CA ILE A 39 38.49 -5.58 -1.15
C ILE A 39 36.98 -5.73 -1.44
N HIS A 40 36.19 -4.66 -1.34
CA HIS A 40 34.73 -4.69 -1.48
C HIS A 40 34.17 -3.97 -2.73
N ASP A 41 35.02 -3.44 -3.61
CA ASP A 41 34.55 -2.78 -4.84
C ASP A 41 35.45 -3.16 -6.02
N PRO A 42 35.00 -4.07 -6.91
CA PRO A 42 35.84 -4.60 -7.97
C PRO A 42 36.25 -3.54 -9.00
N MET A 43 35.60 -2.36 -9.06
CA MET A 43 36.09 -1.22 -9.85
C MET A 43 35.40 0.10 -9.45
N SER A 44 35.64 0.62 -8.24
CA SER A 44 35.14 1.95 -7.86
C SER A 44 35.77 3.02 -8.77
N LEU A 45 34.97 3.79 -9.51
CA LEU A 45 35.46 5.02 -10.20
C LEU A 45 36.08 6.01 -9.21
N GLU A 46 35.72 5.89 -7.94
CA GLU A 46 36.20 6.70 -6.83
C GLU A 46 37.70 6.53 -6.54
N LEU A 47 38.34 5.44 -6.99
CA LEU A 47 39.73 5.12 -6.63
C LEU A 47 40.72 6.22 -7.11
N HIS A 48 40.55 6.72 -8.34
CA HIS A 48 41.31 7.85 -8.89
C HIS A 48 40.61 9.20 -8.67
N MET A 49 39.32 9.21 -8.33
CA MET A 49 38.59 10.45 -8.02
C MET A 49 38.77 10.91 -6.58
N ALA A 50 39.31 10.09 -5.68
CA ALA A 50 39.55 10.47 -4.28
C ALA A 50 40.80 11.36 -4.10
N ASP A 51 41.84 11.18 -4.93
CA ASP A 51 43.09 11.95 -4.88
C ASP A 51 43.30 12.70 -6.21
N GLU A 52 43.43 14.01 -6.15
CA GLU A 52 43.50 14.88 -7.32
C GLU A 52 44.79 14.70 -8.13
N ARG A 53 45.88 14.29 -7.48
CA ARG A 53 47.17 14.01 -8.14
C ARG A 53 47.14 12.71 -8.94
N VAL A 54 46.49 11.70 -8.37
CA VAL A 54 46.30 10.40 -9.03
C VAL A 54 45.26 10.51 -10.15
N ARG A 55 44.28 11.41 -10.01
CA ARG A 55 43.31 11.74 -11.07
C ARG A 55 43.97 12.35 -12.30
N THR A 56 44.91 13.28 -12.10
CA THR A 56 45.61 13.98 -13.18
C THR A 56 46.66 13.10 -13.87
N ALA A 57 47.21 12.09 -13.17
CA ALA A 57 48.13 11.10 -13.74
C ALA A 57 47.45 10.09 -14.70
N GLY A 58 46.13 9.91 -14.62
CA GLY A 58 45.39 8.97 -15.46
C GLY A 58 45.55 7.50 -15.06
N LEU A 59 44.99 6.58 -15.88
CA LEU A 59 45.09 5.13 -15.65
C LEU A 59 46.40 4.58 -16.23
N SER A 60 47.03 3.65 -15.50
CA SER A 60 48.14 2.85 -16.03
C SER A 60 47.68 1.92 -17.17
N PRO A 61 48.59 1.44 -18.03
CA PRO A 61 48.23 0.51 -19.11
C PRO A 61 47.49 -0.74 -18.62
N ALA A 62 47.94 -1.33 -17.51
CA ALA A 62 47.32 -2.51 -16.91
C ALA A 62 45.89 -2.24 -16.40
N GLU A 63 45.66 -1.07 -15.80
CA GLU A 63 44.33 -0.65 -15.34
C GLU A 63 43.39 -0.36 -16.53
N ARG A 64 43.91 0.19 -17.63
CA ARG A 64 43.12 0.40 -18.86
C ARG A 64 42.65 -0.92 -19.45
N GLU A 65 43.54 -1.91 -19.54
CA GLU A 65 43.17 -3.25 -20.02
C GLU A 65 42.10 -3.89 -19.13
N TRP A 66 42.23 -3.76 -17.81
CA TRP A 66 41.23 -4.23 -16.85
C TRP A 66 39.89 -3.50 -16.99
N ARG A 67 39.91 -2.18 -17.18
CA ARG A 67 38.71 -1.36 -17.43
C ARG A 67 38.00 -1.81 -18.71
N VAL A 68 38.74 -2.11 -19.78
CA VAL A 68 38.18 -2.59 -21.04
C VAL A 68 37.50 -3.95 -20.86
N LYS A 69 38.10 -4.87 -20.09
CA LYS A 69 37.47 -6.16 -19.75
C LYS A 69 36.18 -5.95 -18.95
N TRP A 70 36.24 -5.14 -17.89
CA TRP A 70 35.07 -4.83 -17.07
C TRP A 70 33.91 -4.22 -17.88
N LEU A 71 34.19 -3.25 -18.77
CA LEU A 71 33.17 -2.64 -19.63
C LEU A 71 32.57 -3.65 -20.62
N LYS A 72 33.38 -4.59 -21.12
CA LYS A 72 32.88 -5.68 -21.95
C LYS A 72 31.96 -6.61 -21.15
N ASP A 73 32.31 -6.90 -19.90
CA ASP A 73 31.49 -7.74 -19.01
C ASP A 73 30.14 -7.10 -18.64
N GLN A 74 29.98 -5.77 -18.79
CA GLN A 74 28.67 -5.11 -18.63
C GLN A 74 27.74 -5.27 -19.84
N HIS A 75 28.22 -5.80 -20.97
CA HIS A 75 27.35 -6.10 -22.11
C HIS A 75 26.52 -7.34 -21.78
N LEU A 76 25.22 -7.11 -21.59
CA LEU A 76 24.25 -8.18 -21.39
C LEU A 76 24.17 -9.07 -22.63
N HIS A 77 23.80 -10.34 -22.43
CA HIS A 77 23.57 -11.26 -23.55
C HIS A 77 22.40 -10.73 -24.40
N PRO A 78 22.41 -10.88 -25.75
CA PRO A 78 21.31 -10.40 -26.60
C PRO A 78 19.93 -10.96 -26.23
N ASP A 79 19.89 -12.13 -25.60
CA ASP A 79 18.64 -12.76 -25.15
C ASP A 79 18.12 -12.20 -23.82
N GLU A 80 18.90 -11.35 -23.14
CA GLU A 80 18.50 -10.74 -21.88
C GLU A 80 17.76 -9.41 -22.13
N PRO A 81 16.70 -9.11 -21.35
CA PRO A 81 16.16 -9.88 -20.23
C PRO A 81 15.18 -11.01 -20.64
N ILE A 82 15.45 -12.23 -20.21
CA ILE A 82 14.57 -13.39 -20.44
C ILE A 82 13.33 -13.29 -19.54
N HIS A 83 12.15 -13.19 -20.14
CA HIS A 83 10.89 -13.18 -19.40
C HIS A 83 10.38 -14.62 -19.22
N VAL A 84 10.43 -15.15 -17.99
CA VAL A 84 10.00 -16.52 -17.70
C VAL A 84 8.48 -16.58 -17.49
N ASP A 85 7.76 -17.03 -18.52
CA ASP A 85 6.29 -17.17 -18.49
C ASP A 85 5.81 -18.24 -17.47
N ALA A 86 6.67 -19.18 -17.07
CA ALA A 86 6.31 -20.30 -16.19
C ALA A 86 5.83 -19.85 -14.80
N VAL A 87 6.38 -18.75 -14.25
CA VAL A 87 5.93 -18.18 -12.97
C VAL A 87 4.49 -17.63 -13.07
N HIS A 88 4.09 -17.19 -14.26
CA HIS A 88 2.75 -16.63 -14.52
C HIS A 88 1.72 -17.70 -14.91
N ARG A 89 2.14 -18.97 -15.04
CA ARG A 89 1.28 -20.08 -15.49
C ARG A 89 0.52 -20.76 -14.34
N GLN A 90 0.95 -20.55 -13.10
CA GLN A 90 0.32 -21.13 -11.89
C GLN A 90 -0.87 -20.31 -11.33
N LEU A 91 -1.51 -19.47 -12.15
CA LEU A 91 -2.64 -18.65 -11.68
C LEU A 91 -3.98 -19.42 -11.76
N ASN A 92 -4.86 -19.19 -10.76
CA ASN A 92 -6.24 -19.70 -10.75
C ASN A 92 -6.97 -19.38 -12.07
N PRO A 93 -7.80 -20.29 -12.62
CA PRO A 93 -8.45 -20.11 -13.93
C PRO A 93 -9.35 -18.88 -13.99
N ILE A 94 -10.07 -18.58 -12.90
CA ILE A 94 -10.88 -17.36 -12.76
C ILE A 94 -9.99 -16.12 -12.91
N ARG A 95 -8.79 -16.18 -12.33
CA ARG A 95 -7.80 -15.10 -12.37
C ARG A 95 -7.23 -14.90 -13.76
N VAL A 96 -7.01 -15.98 -14.49
CA VAL A 96 -6.61 -15.93 -15.90
C VAL A 96 -7.71 -15.29 -16.73
N LEU A 97 -8.97 -15.69 -16.54
CA LEU A 97 -10.11 -15.22 -17.32
C LEU A 97 -10.27 -13.70 -17.27
N TYR A 98 -10.37 -13.10 -16.07
CA TYR A 98 -10.59 -11.65 -15.96
C TYR A 98 -9.34 -10.83 -16.32
N ARG A 99 -8.14 -11.42 -16.22
CA ARG A 99 -6.88 -10.75 -16.53
C ARG A 99 -6.53 -10.80 -18.03
N TRP A 100 -7.03 -11.83 -18.73
CA TRP A 100 -6.76 -12.09 -20.14
C TRP A 100 -6.95 -10.88 -21.08
N PRO A 101 -8.08 -10.14 -21.06
CA PRO A 101 -8.27 -9.03 -21.98
C PRO A 101 -7.24 -7.91 -21.77
N TRP A 102 -6.93 -7.60 -20.50
CA TRP A 102 -5.94 -6.57 -20.14
C TRP A 102 -4.50 -7.01 -20.46
N ASP A 103 -4.20 -8.30 -20.34
CA ASP A 103 -2.90 -8.86 -20.73
C ASP A 103 -2.68 -8.78 -22.24
N LYS A 104 -3.71 -9.07 -23.03
CA LYS A 104 -3.67 -8.93 -24.49
C LYS A 104 -3.49 -7.48 -24.89
N LEU A 105 -4.27 -6.57 -24.31
CA LEU A 105 -4.17 -5.13 -24.55
C LEU A 105 -2.77 -4.61 -24.20
N TYR A 106 -2.21 -5.05 -23.07
CA TYR A 106 -0.86 -4.68 -22.66
C TYR A 106 0.23 -5.18 -23.61
N LYS A 107 0.21 -6.47 -23.99
CA LYS A 107 1.24 -7.06 -24.85
C LYS A 107 1.22 -6.49 -26.26
N HIS A 108 0.03 -6.26 -26.83
CA HIS A 108 -0.11 -5.88 -28.24
C HIS A 108 -0.16 -4.36 -28.47
N PHE A 109 -0.60 -3.57 -27.50
CA PHE A 109 -0.77 -2.12 -27.68
C PHE A 109 0.01 -1.29 -26.67
N LEU A 110 -0.13 -1.53 -25.36
CA LEU A 110 0.47 -0.62 -24.38
C LEU A 110 2.00 -0.71 -24.31
N ARG A 111 2.54 -1.93 -24.30
CA ARG A 111 3.98 -2.16 -24.24
C ARG A 111 4.73 -1.59 -25.45
N PRO A 112 4.32 -1.83 -26.71
CA PRO A 112 5.05 -1.27 -27.86
C PRO A 112 4.93 0.25 -27.96
N THR A 113 3.79 0.83 -27.59
CA THR A 113 3.55 2.27 -27.78
C THR A 113 4.10 3.13 -26.63
N PHE A 114 3.91 2.70 -25.38
CA PHE A 114 4.27 3.49 -24.19
C PHE A 114 5.52 2.97 -23.46
N GLY A 115 6.09 1.86 -23.92
CA GLY A 115 7.17 1.17 -23.23
C GLY A 115 6.70 0.37 -22.02
N THR A 116 7.65 -0.27 -21.34
CA THR A 116 7.37 -1.18 -20.22
C THR A 116 6.80 -0.43 -19.01
N TYR A 117 7.43 0.68 -18.60
CA TYR A 117 7.06 1.42 -17.41
C TYR A 117 5.63 1.97 -17.49
N TYR A 118 5.34 2.87 -18.44
CA TYR A 118 4.01 3.48 -18.57
C TYR A 118 2.94 2.45 -18.95
N GLY A 119 3.27 1.47 -19.81
CA GLY A 119 2.33 0.42 -20.15
C GLY A 119 1.89 -0.39 -18.92
N THR A 120 2.81 -0.68 -17.99
CA THR A 120 2.46 -1.40 -16.75
C THR A 120 1.60 -0.56 -15.83
N ALA A 121 1.90 0.75 -15.71
CA ALA A 121 1.09 1.67 -14.93
C ALA A 121 -0.36 1.68 -15.43
N ILE A 122 -0.57 1.86 -16.73
CA ILE A 122 -1.90 1.88 -17.37
C ILE A 122 -2.65 0.57 -17.14
N ARG A 123 -1.99 -0.58 -17.35
CA ARG A 123 -2.59 -1.92 -17.15
C ARG A 123 -3.09 -2.13 -15.71
N VAL A 124 -2.47 -1.51 -14.72
CA VAL A 124 -2.84 -1.68 -13.31
C VAL A 124 -3.85 -0.64 -12.84
N THR A 125 -3.74 0.61 -13.30
CA THR A 125 -4.56 1.72 -12.81
C THR A 125 -5.94 1.75 -13.46
N VAL A 126 -6.01 1.64 -14.79
CA VAL A 126 -7.27 1.80 -15.54
C VAL A 126 -8.35 0.80 -15.11
N PRO A 127 -8.07 -0.51 -14.98
CA PRO A 127 -9.12 -1.46 -14.58
C PRO A 127 -9.63 -1.16 -13.17
N LYS A 128 -8.76 -0.73 -12.25
CA LYS A 128 -9.14 -0.37 -10.88
C LYS A 128 -10.03 0.86 -10.85
N VAL A 129 -9.71 1.88 -11.65
CA VAL A 129 -10.54 3.08 -11.78
C VAL A 129 -11.91 2.72 -12.35
N ILE A 130 -11.97 1.89 -13.39
CA ILE A 130 -13.25 1.43 -13.97
C ILE A 130 -14.07 0.68 -12.91
N MET A 131 -13.47 -0.24 -12.17
CA MET A 131 -14.15 -0.98 -11.10
C MET A 131 -14.62 -0.06 -9.97
N ALA A 132 -13.82 0.96 -9.60
CA ALA A 132 -14.19 1.93 -8.58
C ALA A 132 -15.37 2.80 -9.04
N LEU A 133 -15.37 3.28 -10.29
CA LEU A 133 -16.47 4.04 -10.87
C LEU A 133 -17.74 3.20 -10.95
N MET A 134 -17.64 1.95 -11.42
CA MET A 134 -18.78 1.04 -11.48
C MET A 134 -19.36 0.76 -10.08
N ALA A 135 -18.51 0.49 -9.09
CA ALA A 135 -18.95 0.27 -7.72
C ALA A 135 -19.62 1.54 -7.14
N PHE A 136 -19.06 2.72 -7.42
CA PHE A 136 -19.64 3.99 -7.00
C PHE A 136 -21.02 4.21 -7.61
N GLU A 137 -21.19 4.02 -8.92
CA GLU A 137 -22.48 4.13 -9.61
C GLU A 137 -23.51 3.14 -9.08
N ILE A 138 -23.12 1.88 -8.81
CA ILE A 138 -24.01 0.88 -8.21
C ILE A 138 -24.44 1.32 -6.80
N CYS A 139 -23.50 1.77 -5.98
CA CYS A 139 -23.81 2.25 -4.63
C CYS A 139 -24.72 3.47 -4.68
N TYR A 140 -24.44 4.43 -5.57
CA TYR A 140 -25.25 5.63 -5.76
C TYR A 140 -26.65 5.28 -6.26
N TYR A 141 -26.78 4.39 -7.24
CA TYR A 141 -28.06 3.92 -7.74
C TYR A 141 -28.88 3.26 -6.63
N TYR A 142 -28.27 2.34 -5.88
CA TYR A 142 -28.92 1.65 -4.78
C TYR A 142 -29.35 2.63 -3.69
N TRP A 143 -28.48 3.57 -3.32
CA TRP A 143 -28.81 4.62 -2.35
C TRP A 143 -29.97 5.51 -2.82
N LYS A 144 -29.99 5.87 -4.11
CA LYS A 144 -31.00 6.77 -4.68
C LYS A 144 -32.37 6.13 -4.87
N TYR A 145 -32.44 4.87 -5.30
CA TYR A 145 -33.69 4.23 -5.73
C TYR A 145 -34.18 3.12 -4.79
N GLU A 146 -33.30 2.57 -3.94
CA GLU A 146 -33.64 1.56 -2.92
C GLU A 146 -33.51 2.15 -1.52
N GLY A 147 -34.03 3.38 -1.35
CA GLY A 147 -34.24 3.98 -0.04
C GLY A 147 -35.31 3.18 0.73
N LYS A 148 -35.05 2.91 2.01
CA LYS A 148 -36.01 2.22 2.88
C LYS A 148 -37.13 3.19 3.24
N ASP A 149 -38.31 2.94 2.68
CA ASP A 149 -39.54 3.68 2.95
C ASP A 149 -40.53 2.81 3.76
N TRP A 150 -41.60 3.41 4.28
CA TRP A 150 -42.67 2.66 4.96
C TRP A 150 -43.35 1.61 4.04
N THR A 151 -43.25 1.75 2.72
CA THR A 151 -43.74 0.79 1.71
C THR A 151 -42.75 -0.34 1.40
N ARG A 152 -41.46 -0.21 1.77
CA ARG A 152 -40.38 -1.15 1.40
C ARG A 152 -39.52 -1.49 2.61
N LEU A 153 -39.50 -2.77 2.99
CA LEU A 153 -38.74 -3.24 4.16
C LEU A 153 -37.21 -3.29 3.96
N ARG A 154 -36.76 -3.32 2.69
CA ARG A 154 -35.35 -3.42 2.29
C ARG A 154 -34.86 -2.05 1.82
N GLY A 155 -33.56 -1.79 1.96
CA GLY A 155 -32.94 -0.56 1.48
C GLY A 155 -32.03 0.09 2.51
N ILE A 156 -31.39 1.18 2.09
CA ILE A 156 -30.59 2.03 2.99
C ILE A 156 -31.55 3.00 3.70
N GLU A 157 -31.47 3.05 5.02
CA GLU A 157 -32.30 3.95 5.85
C GLU A 157 -31.66 5.35 5.84
N ASN A 158 -32.18 6.24 4.98
CA ASN A 158 -31.59 7.56 4.73
C ASN A 158 -31.85 8.59 5.84
N SER A 159 -32.88 8.35 6.64
CA SER A 159 -33.15 9.08 7.87
C SER A 159 -33.30 8.08 8.99
N PRO A 160 -32.65 8.25 10.16
CA PRO A 160 -33.09 7.52 11.33
C PRO A 160 -34.59 7.79 11.47
N LEU A 161 -35.43 6.77 11.68
CA LEU A 161 -36.80 6.99 12.11
C LEU A 161 -36.74 7.90 13.35
N LYS A 162 -36.96 9.20 13.14
CA LYS A 162 -37.06 10.14 14.24
C LYS A 162 -38.42 9.89 14.86
N TRP A 163 -38.43 9.13 15.95
CA TRP A 163 -39.54 9.08 16.88
C TRP A 163 -39.63 10.40 17.68
N THR A 164 -39.50 11.55 17.01
CA THR A 164 -39.62 12.86 17.65
C THR A 164 -41.09 13.21 17.71
N ILE A 165 -41.65 13.11 18.91
CA ILE A 165 -42.95 13.72 19.20
C ILE A 165 -42.69 15.21 19.35
N ASP A 166 -43.16 16.00 18.39
CA ASP A 166 -42.87 17.45 18.32
C ASP A 166 -43.26 18.20 19.60
N HIS A 167 -44.35 17.80 20.27
CA HIS A 167 -44.87 18.42 21.50
C HIS A 167 -44.73 17.52 22.73
N ARG A 168 -43.63 16.76 22.85
CA ARG A 168 -43.45 15.80 23.96
C ARG A 168 -43.65 16.44 25.33
N ALA A 169 -43.07 17.62 25.57
CA ALA A 169 -43.13 18.30 26.87
C ALA A 169 -44.54 18.76 27.25
N GLU A 170 -45.33 19.24 26.27
CA GLU A 170 -46.73 19.64 26.48
C GLU A 170 -47.63 18.42 26.73
N LEU A 171 -47.38 17.31 26.03
CA LEU A 171 -48.09 16.05 26.26
C LEU A 171 -47.76 15.45 27.62
N GLU A 172 -46.50 15.54 28.05
CA GLU A 172 -46.03 15.03 29.34
C GLU A 172 -46.61 15.84 30.52
N SER A 173 -46.79 17.16 30.35
CA SER A 173 -47.42 18.01 31.36
C SER A 173 -48.94 17.87 31.40
N ALA A 174 -49.60 17.72 30.25
CA ALA A 174 -51.05 17.59 30.17
C ALA A 174 -51.55 16.19 30.53
N ASN A 175 -50.92 15.14 30.00
CA ASN A 175 -51.33 13.75 30.21
C ASN A 175 -50.14 12.77 30.08
N PRO A 176 -49.41 12.50 31.17
CA PRO A 176 -48.22 11.65 31.14
C PRO A 176 -48.50 10.18 30.77
N GLU A 177 -49.73 9.69 30.99
CA GLU A 177 -50.11 8.31 30.64
C GLU A 177 -50.27 8.09 29.12
N LEU A 178 -50.67 9.13 28.39
CA LEU A 178 -50.93 9.09 26.96
C LEU A 178 -49.64 8.78 26.18
N LEU A 179 -48.50 9.34 26.62
CA LEU A 179 -47.18 9.02 26.08
C LEU A 179 -46.80 7.55 26.26
N LYS A 180 -47.14 6.95 27.41
CA LYS A 180 -46.84 5.53 27.71
C LYS A 180 -47.69 4.54 26.90
N LEU A 181 -48.89 4.97 26.48
CA LEU A 181 -49.85 4.18 25.72
C LEU A 181 -49.69 4.37 24.20
N GLY A 182 -49.43 5.60 23.75
CA GLY A 182 -49.35 5.96 22.34
C GLY A 182 -48.02 5.65 21.68
N VAL A 183 -46.93 5.54 22.45
CA VAL A 183 -45.61 5.20 21.92
C VAL A 183 -45.34 3.72 22.09
N ASN A 184 -45.29 3.00 20.97
CA ASN A 184 -44.78 1.64 20.95
C ASN A 184 -43.25 1.69 20.99
N ASP A 185 -42.69 1.87 22.19
CA ASP A 185 -41.24 1.84 22.40
C ASP A 185 -40.76 0.37 22.34
N PRO A 186 -40.04 -0.04 21.27
CA PRO A 186 -39.57 -1.42 21.14
C PRO A 186 -38.52 -1.78 22.19
N ALA A 187 -37.84 -0.79 22.77
CA ALA A 187 -36.86 -0.97 23.84
C ALA A 187 -37.51 -1.08 25.23
N LYS A 188 -38.81 -0.75 25.38
CA LYS A 188 -39.57 -0.81 26.65
C LYS A 188 -39.43 -2.14 27.38
N TYR A 189 -39.32 -3.22 26.62
CA TYR A 189 -39.16 -4.58 27.14
C TYR A 189 -37.77 -5.18 26.86
N ARG A 190 -36.74 -4.36 26.59
CA ARG A 190 -35.41 -4.82 26.16
C ARG A 190 -35.48 -5.85 25.02
N TYR A 191 -36.42 -5.65 24.08
CA TYR A 191 -36.72 -6.57 22.97
C TYR A 191 -37.29 -7.95 23.37
N PHE A 192 -37.60 -8.19 24.64
CA PHE A 192 -38.32 -9.39 25.07
C PHE A 192 -39.83 -9.24 24.82
N SER A 193 -40.52 -10.36 24.59
CA SER A 193 -41.97 -10.31 24.43
C SER A 193 -42.65 -9.95 25.77
N PRO A 194 -43.73 -9.15 25.78
CA PRO A 194 -44.47 -8.84 27.00
C PRO A 194 -45.00 -10.09 27.73
N SER A 195 -45.25 -11.18 27.00
CA SER A 195 -45.65 -12.48 27.54
C SER A 195 -44.53 -13.20 28.27
N PHE A 196 -43.27 -13.03 27.87
CA PHE A 196 -42.11 -13.66 28.49
C PHE A 196 -41.84 -13.03 29.87
N GLN A 197 -41.82 -11.70 29.95
CA GLN A 197 -41.56 -10.97 31.20
C GLN A 197 -42.66 -11.19 32.25
N LYS A 198 -43.93 -11.29 31.83
CA LYS A 198 -45.05 -11.61 32.73
C LYS A 198 -45.01 -13.06 33.25
N ARG A 199 -44.38 -13.99 32.52
CA ARG A 199 -44.20 -15.38 32.98
C ARG A 199 -43.08 -15.50 34.01
N GLU A 200 -41.96 -14.80 33.80
CA GLU A 200 -40.87 -14.77 34.79
C GLU A 200 -41.33 -14.12 36.10
N ALA A 201 -42.14 -13.05 36.04
CA ALA A 201 -42.67 -12.38 37.23
C ALA A 201 -43.63 -13.25 38.08
N LEU A 202 -44.16 -14.34 37.53
CA LEU A 202 -45.04 -15.29 38.25
C LEU A 202 -44.28 -16.50 38.80
N HIS A 203 -43.01 -16.67 38.43
CA HIS A 203 -42.16 -17.69 39.01
C HIS A 203 -41.41 -17.09 40.20
N ASP A 204 -41.99 -17.23 41.39
CA ASP A 204 -41.25 -17.06 42.63
C ASP A 204 -40.33 -18.28 42.80
N ILE A 205 -39.13 -18.21 42.22
CA ILE A 205 -38.13 -19.29 42.28
C ILE A 205 -37.40 -19.28 43.64
N GLY A 206 -37.79 -18.38 44.56
CA GLY A 206 -37.07 -18.13 45.80
C GLY A 206 -35.72 -17.48 45.57
N GLU A 207 -35.04 -17.13 46.66
CA GLU A 207 -33.66 -16.67 46.57
C GLU A 207 -32.77 -17.78 46.02
N PRO A 208 -31.84 -17.48 45.10
CA PRO A 208 -30.95 -18.49 44.56
C PRO A 208 -30.17 -19.14 45.72
N ALA A 209 -30.18 -20.48 45.78
CA ALA A 209 -29.52 -21.24 46.84
C ALA A 209 -27.99 -21.08 46.90
N ARG A 210 -27.41 -20.21 46.06
CA ARG A 210 -25.98 -20.03 45.88
C ARG A 210 -25.61 -18.60 46.28
N PRO A 211 -24.77 -18.39 47.30
CA PRO A 211 -24.28 -17.07 47.66
C PRO A 211 -23.18 -16.68 46.67
N TRP A 212 -23.55 -15.98 45.60
CA TRP A 212 -22.62 -15.18 44.80
C TRP A 212 -23.34 -13.97 44.23
#